data_AF-A0A1H1NT21-F1
#
_entry.id   AF-A0A1H1NT21-F1
#
_cell.length_a   1.000
_cell.length_b   1.000
_cell.length_c   1.000
_cell.angle_alpha   90.00
_cell.angle_beta   90.00
_cell.angle_gamma   90.00
#
_symmetry.space_group_name_H-M   'P 1'
#
loop_
_entity.id
_entity.type
_entity.pdbx_description
1 polymer ?
#
loop_
_entity_poly.entity_id
_entity_poly.type
_entity_poly.pdbx_seq_one_letter_code
_entity_poly.pdbx_strand_id
1 'polypeptide(L)'
;MRKMKPKETARIIMVVIPTARLSGTAATQQSTLIANLTERAQVKAWALALHDQDDPAAGGSGASGSHWQIVLQTAKDLPASRFESWFSRCEPVRKLEGGHDGFLDGVLYLTHENHPEKAQYPRSAIVASPGLDWEAGLRSRELKAEARSGGKGRNKAIAGVLDGQLSAMDARRRGVSNDRAVRIARHQYLAGLGSEELPPVRVNFYLELPSTQHPSGLRLAEALARTLSADRRMFRLVGSNVDDYDGEDVLLMSSSLESWGESLYGMRMWHKSGRLGGVREMLAVLGATPAPHTLPTKYGPTQLIHRHTVIIGTEPFAEFRGELEKAYEKVIASDAREQSFLSLPVVVPVEANEFSIQASTRFALGRGELDQFVEVERVRLGIAEALERARLVEPEKRSHVVREIEQRQTEPIHAVGTRVASGMVDNQVLSADEVLTEFADLGQPVVAIERNAS
;
A
#
# COMPACT_ATOMS: atom_id res chain seq x y z
N MET A 1 24.26 12.40 32.42
CA MET A 1 24.94 12.31 33.73
C MET A 1 25.68 13.62 34.02
N ARG A 2 25.68 14.13 35.26
CA ARG A 2 26.47 15.33 35.62
C ARG A 2 27.00 15.29 37.06
N LYS A 3 28.10 15.98 37.34
CA LYS A 3 28.65 16.12 38.70
C LYS A 3 27.61 16.76 39.64
N MET A 4 27.44 16.19 40.83
CA MET A 4 26.55 16.74 41.86
C MET A 4 27.15 18.00 42.48
N LYS A 5 26.29 18.98 42.78
CA LYS A 5 26.68 20.13 43.61
C LYS A 5 26.67 19.73 45.09
N PRO A 6 27.45 20.39 45.98
CA PRO A 6 27.59 19.96 47.39
C PRO A 6 26.29 19.82 48.20
N LYS A 7 25.27 20.64 47.90
CA LYS A 7 23.94 20.59 48.56
C LYS A 7 22.89 19.81 47.76
N GLU A 8 23.27 19.26 46.61
CA GLU A 8 22.33 18.55 45.74
C GLU A 8 22.06 17.15 46.27
N THR A 9 20.80 16.71 46.15
CA THR A 9 20.38 15.36 46.46
C THR A 9 20.08 14.56 45.18
N ALA A 10 20.29 13.26 45.26
CA ALA A 10 19.97 12.32 44.20
C ALA A 10 19.59 10.96 44.77
N ARG A 11 18.77 10.21 44.03
CA ARG A 11 18.43 8.81 44.32
C ARG A 11 19.28 7.83 43.55
N ILE A 12 19.82 8.26 42.42
CA ILE A 12 20.54 7.41 41.46
C ILE A 12 21.81 8.15 41.08
N ILE A 13 22.93 7.49 41.33
CA ILE A 13 24.25 8.09 41.14
C ILE A 13 25.20 7.12 40.48
N MET A 14 26.28 7.69 39.95
CA MET A 14 27.48 6.97 39.55
C MET A 14 28.67 7.51 40.36
N VAL A 15 29.49 6.60 40.85
CA VAL A 15 30.72 6.86 41.59
C VAL A 15 31.89 6.22 40.84
N VAL A 16 33.00 6.95 40.77
CA VAL A 16 34.25 6.44 40.19
C VAL A 16 35.33 6.45 41.26
N ILE A 17 36.03 5.32 41.41
CA ILE A 17 37.09 5.17 42.42
C ILE A 17 38.35 4.62 41.75
N PRO A 18 39.42 5.40 41.61
CA PRO A 18 40.70 4.90 41.09
C PRO A 18 41.23 3.74 41.95
N THR A 19 41.69 2.66 41.32
CA THR A 19 42.21 1.48 42.04
C THR A 19 43.41 1.84 42.92
N ALA A 20 44.24 2.79 42.47
CA ALA A 20 45.39 3.31 43.22
C ALA A 20 45.03 4.01 44.54
N ARG A 21 43.75 4.37 44.76
CA ARG A 21 43.27 4.96 46.02
C ARG A 21 42.72 3.92 47.00
N LEU A 22 42.67 2.65 46.59
CA LEU A 22 42.20 1.52 47.38
C LEU A 22 43.37 0.58 47.71
N SER A 23 43.31 -0.02 48.89
CA SER A 23 44.30 -1.02 49.32
C SER A 23 43.94 -2.42 48.82
N GLY A 24 44.95 -3.27 48.60
CA GLY A 24 44.77 -4.68 48.23
C GLY A 24 44.64 -4.93 46.72
N THR A 25 44.41 -6.19 46.36
CA THR A 25 44.22 -6.62 44.95
C THR A 25 42.84 -6.24 44.43
N ALA A 26 42.64 -6.24 43.11
CA ALA A 26 41.33 -5.98 42.50
C ALA A 26 40.22 -6.87 43.08
N ALA A 27 40.51 -8.16 43.33
CA ALA A 27 39.56 -9.07 43.96
C ALA A 27 39.18 -8.63 45.39
N THR A 28 40.17 -8.26 46.23
CA THR A 28 39.92 -7.77 47.59
C THR A 28 39.18 -6.44 47.60
N GLN A 29 39.52 -5.54 46.66
CA GLN A 29 38.82 -4.27 46.47
C GLN A 29 37.36 -4.49 46.10
N GLN A 30 37.09 -5.38 45.13
CA GLN A 30 35.74 -5.74 44.71
C GLN A 30 34.92 -6.26 45.90
N SER A 31 35.45 -7.21 46.67
CA SER A 31 34.76 -7.75 47.86
C SER A 31 34.48 -6.67 48.90
N THR A 32 35.42 -5.74 49.13
CA THR A 32 35.25 -4.64 50.09
C THR A 32 34.16 -3.66 49.62
N LEU A 33 34.11 -3.33 48.33
CA LEU A 33 33.09 -2.47 47.75
C LEU A 33 31.70 -3.12 47.80
N ILE A 34 31.62 -4.42 47.47
CA ILE A 34 30.37 -5.20 47.56
C ILE A 34 29.84 -5.24 48.99
N ALA A 35 30.70 -5.53 49.98
CA ALA A 35 30.31 -5.55 51.39
C ALA A 35 29.78 -4.17 51.84
N ASN A 36 30.53 -3.09 51.52
CA ASN A 36 30.14 -1.72 51.82
C ASN A 36 28.78 -1.33 51.19
N LEU A 37 28.51 -1.76 49.96
CA LEU A 37 27.24 -1.50 49.28
C LEU A 37 26.08 -2.32 49.85
N THR A 38 26.34 -3.58 50.23
CA THR A 38 25.30 -4.54 50.66
C THR A 38 24.88 -4.33 52.12
N GLU A 39 25.79 -3.93 52.99
CA GLU A 39 25.49 -3.67 54.42
C GLU A 39 24.65 -2.40 54.65
N ARG A 40 24.49 -1.56 53.61
CA ARG A 40 23.79 -0.28 53.72
C ARG A 40 22.30 -0.43 53.44
N ALA A 41 21.50 -0.36 54.50
CA ALA A 41 20.03 -0.36 54.42
C ALA A 41 19.43 0.73 53.49
N GLN A 42 20.15 1.81 53.20
CA GLN A 42 19.69 2.87 52.29
C GLN A 42 19.83 2.49 50.81
N VAL A 43 20.68 1.52 50.44
CA VAL A 43 20.94 1.11 49.06
C VAL A 43 19.94 0.02 48.68
N LYS A 44 19.21 0.24 47.58
CA LYS A 44 18.21 -0.70 47.06
C LYS A 44 18.77 -1.61 45.98
N ALA A 45 19.62 -1.07 45.12
CA ALA A 45 20.23 -1.79 44.02
C ALA A 45 21.58 -1.15 43.69
N TRP A 46 22.52 -1.96 43.21
CA TRP A 46 23.82 -1.50 42.76
C TRP A 46 24.37 -2.42 41.66
N ALA A 47 25.24 -1.86 40.83
CA ALA A 47 26.05 -2.57 39.86
C ALA A 47 27.44 -1.92 39.82
N LEU A 48 28.48 -2.71 39.64
CA LEU A 48 29.85 -2.22 39.53
C LEU A 48 30.67 -3.05 38.54
N ALA A 49 31.64 -2.39 37.91
CA ALA A 49 32.60 -3.01 37.01
C ALA A 49 33.99 -2.36 37.20
N LEU A 50 35.04 -3.16 36.97
CA LEU A 50 36.40 -2.66 36.89
C LEU A 50 36.67 -2.20 35.45
N HIS A 51 37.08 -0.94 35.32
CA HIS A 51 37.53 -0.38 34.05
C HIS A 51 39.06 -0.29 34.08
N ASP A 52 39.73 -1.22 33.43
CA ASP A 52 41.20 -1.34 33.38
C ASP A 52 41.79 -1.23 31.96
N GLN A 53 40.94 -1.12 30.94
CA GLN A 53 41.29 -1.03 29.52
C GLN A 53 41.02 0.37 28.92
N ASP A 54 40.57 1.32 29.74
CA ASP A 54 40.26 2.68 29.29
C ASP A 54 41.55 3.41 28.84
N ASP A 55 41.53 3.99 27.63
CA ASP A 55 42.66 4.74 27.09
C ASP A 55 42.87 6.05 27.88
N PRO A 56 44.03 6.25 28.53
CA PRO A 56 44.33 7.47 29.27
C PRO A 56 44.33 8.74 28.39
N ALA A 57 44.50 8.61 27.06
CA ALA A 57 44.46 9.74 26.12
C ALA A 57 43.04 10.16 25.69
N ALA A 58 42.01 9.33 25.92
CA ALA A 58 40.65 9.54 25.41
C ALA A 58 39.76 10.44 26.30
N GLY A 59 40.29 11.02 27.38
CA GLY A 59 39.73 12.20 28.07
C GLY A 59 38.22 12.18 28.35
N GLY A 60 37.69 11.22 29.12
CA GLY A 60 36.25 11.11 29.39
C GLY A 60 35.80 10.84 30.84
N SER A 61 36.66 10.28 31.69
CA SER A 61 36.39 10.08 33.12
C SER A 61 37.61 10.53 33.91
N GLY A 62 37.41 11.23 35.03
CA GLY A 62 38.46 11.95 35.78
C GLY A 62 39.53 11.07 36.45
N ALA A 63 39.72 9.82 36.02
CA ALA A 63 40.74 8.91 36.49
C ALA A 63 41.61 8.46 35.32
N SER A 64 42.85 8.96 35.25
CA SER A 64 43.88 8.36 34.40
C SER A 64 44.28 7.02 35.01
N GLY A 65 43.92 5.91 34.35
CA GLY A 65 44.24 4.54 34.78
C GLY A 65 43.07 3.74 35.34
N SER A 66 43.34 2.52 35.79
CA SER A 66 42.31 1.55 36.20
C SER A 66 41.46 2.08 37.36
N HIS A 67 40.14 1.91 37.26
CA HIS A 67 39.20 2.43 38.25
C HIS A 67 37.93 1.59 38.34
N TRP A 68 37.28 1.63 39.50
CA TRP A 68 35.96 1.05 39.71
C TRP A 68 34.89 2.06 39.34
N GLN A 69 33.95 1.66 38.48
CA GLN A 69 32.71 2.39 38.26
C GLN A 69 31.57 1.70 38.98
N ILE A 70 30.80 2.47 39.75
CA ILE A 70 29.72 1.97 40.60
C ILE A 70 28.47 2.79 40.29
N VAL A 71 27.38 2.11 39.94
CA VAL A 71 26.06 2.70 39.77
C VAL A 71 25.17 2.16 40.88
N LEU A 72 24.52 3.05 41.62
CA LEU A 72 23.64 2.64 42.71
C LEU A 72 22.36 3.45 42.77
N GLN A 73 21.33 2.82 43.32
CA GLN A 73 20.03 3.41 43.59
C GLN A 73 19.72 3.30 45.08
N THR A 74 19.29 4.40 45.69
CA THR A 74 18.90 4.46 47.10
C THR A 74 17.39 4.49 47.30
N ALA A 75 16.94 4.19 48.52
CA ALA A 75 15.53 4.23 48.89
C ALA A 75 14.96 5.66 48.93
N LYS A 76 15.80 6.65 49.26
CA LYS A 76 15.46 8.07 49.36
C LYS A 76 16.59 8.89 48.74
N ASP A 77 16.29 10.15 48.42
CA ASP A 77 17.27 11.08 47.89
C ASP A 77 18.28 11.43 48.98
N LEU A 78 19.58 11.30 48.68
CA LEU A 78 20.66 11.59 49.62
C LEU A 78 21.59 12.68 49.07
N PRO A 79 22.20 13.51 49.93
CA PRO A 79 23.13 14.55 49.50
C PRO A 79 24.46 13.97 49.04
N ALA A 80 25.17 14.70 48.17
CA ALA A 80 26.50 14.31 47.66
C ALA A 80 27.48 13.90 48.78
N SER A 81 27.54 14.69 49.86
CA SER A 81 28.41 14.42 51.02
C SER A 81 28.14 13.07 51.69
N ARG A 82 26.90 12.58 51.64
CA ARG A 82 26.56 11.27 52.19
C ARG A 82 27.17 10.16 51.36
N PHE A 83 27.10 10.27 50.04
CA PHE A 83 27.72 9.31 49.13
C PHE A 83 29.24 9.34 49.20
N GLU A 84 29.84 10.53 49.26
CA GLU A 84 31.29 10.70 49.43
C GLU A 84 31.78 10.11 50.76
N SER A 85 30.97 10.16 51.82
CA SER A 85 31.29 9.49 53.10
C SER A 85 31.29 7.96 53.02
N TRP A 86 30.62 7.36 52.03
CA TRP A 86 30.58 5.91 51.85
C TRP A 86 31.79 5.37 51.10
N PHE A 87 32.40 6.20 50.26
CA PHE A 87 33.49 5.83 49.37
C PHE A 87 34.70 6.72 49.63
N SER A 88 35.71 6.18 50.29
CA SER A 88 36.95 6.90 50.56
C SER A 88 37.62 7.35 49.25
N ARG A 89 37.90 8.65 49.16
CA ARG A 89 38.68 9.27 48.06
C ARG A 89 38.12 8.99 46.65
N CYS A 90 36.80 8.84 46.52
CA CYS A 90 36.14 8.75 45.23
C CYS A 90 36.28 10.07 44.43
N GLU A 91 36.15 9.96 43.10
CA GLU A 91 35.88 11.12 42.26
C GLU A 91 34.52 11.73 42.61
N PRO A 92 34.29 13.02 42.31
CA PRO A 92 33.05 13.68 42.64
C PRO A 92 31.83 12.93 42.08
N VAL A 93 30.87 12.66 42.95
CA VAL A 93 29.69 11.85 42.65
C VAL A 93 28.89 12.47 41.51
N ARG A 94 28.44 11.63 40.57
CA ARG A 94 27.65 12.05 39.42
C ARG A 94 26.21 11.63 39.58
N LYS A 95 25.28 12.54 39.31
CA LYS A 95 23.84 12.27 39.29
C LYS A 95 23.42 11.68 37.95
N LEU A 96 22.60 10.62 38.04
CA LEU A 96 21.88 10.05 36.91
C LEU A 96 20.44 10.57 36.92
N GLU A 97 19.98 11.04 35.77
CA GLU A 97 18.63 11.57 35.57
C GLU A 97 17.79 10.50 34.85
N GLY A 98 16.45 10.60 34.90
CA GLY A 98 15.57 9.65 34.22
C GLY A 98 15.06 8.48 35.08
N GLY A 99 15.22 8.54 36.40
CA GLY A 99 14.65 7.53 37.30
C GLY A 99 15.20 6.13 37.02
N HIS A 100 14.34 5.10 37.07
CA HIS A 100 14.77 3.71 36.87
C HIS A 100 15.42 3.48 35.49
N ASP A 101 14.93 4.11 34.43
CA ASP A 101 15.55 4.00 33.10
C ASP A 101 16.95 4.62 33.08
N GLY A 102 17.13 5.74 33.79
CA GLY A 102 18.45 6.35 34.00
C GLY A 102 19.42 5.51 34.83
N PHE A 103 18.91 4.69 35.75
CA PHE A 103 19.71 3.68 36.44
C PHE A 103 20.16 2.59 35.46
N LEU A 104 19.26 2.05 34.63
CA LEU A 104 19.61 1.06 33.61
C LEU A 104 20.60 1.61 32.58
N ASP A 105 20.47 2.87 32.16
CA ASP A 105 21.46 3.54 31.31
C ASP A 105 22.82 3.64 31.99
N GLY A 106 22.84 3.90 33.31
CA GLY A 106 24.05 3.85 34.11
C GLY A 106 24.68 2.46 34.14
N VAL A 107 23.88 1.40 34.32
CA VAL A 107 24.37 0.01 34.32
C VAL A 107 24.92 -0.36 32.94
N LEU A 108 24.23 -0.03 31.85
CA LEU A 108 24.71 -0.26 30.49
C LEU A 108 25.98 0.53 30.17
N TYR A 109 26.12 1.72 30.75
CA TYR A 109 27.34 2.52 30.61
C TYR A 109 28.58 1.82 31.19
N LEU A 110 28.43 0.88 32.15
CA LEU A 110 29.56 0.10 32.68
C LEU A 110 30.22 -0.80 31.63
N THR A 111 29.50 -1.18 30.56
CA THR A 111 30.10 -1.93 29.43
C THR A 111 30.54 -1.05 28.28
N HIS A 112 30.19 0.24 28.33
CA HIS A 112 30.31 1.19 27.23
C HIS A 112 29.61 0.76 25.92
N GLU A 113 28.64 -0.16 25.97
CA GLU A 113 27.87 -0.60 24.79
C GLU A 113 27.13 0.56 24.09
N ASN A 114 26.82 1.61 24.84
CA ASN A 114 26.20 2.84 24.35
C ASN A 114 27.21 3.95 23.98
N HIS A 115 28.52 3.66 24.05
CA HIS A 115 29.63 4.58 23.80
C HIS A 115 30.72 3.87 22.98
N PRO A 116 30.50 3.67 21.66
CA PRO A 116 31.41 2.92 20.79
C PRO A 116 32.81 3.55 20.68
N GLU A 117 32.94 4.83 21.04
CA GLU A 117 34.22 5.54 21.10
C GLU A 117 35.12 5.14 22.28
N LYS A 118 34.65 4.27 23.19
CA LYS A 118 35.37 3.84 24.40
C LYS A 118 35.69 2.35 24.37
N ALA A 119 36.65 1.94 25.21
CA ALA A 119 36.96 0.53 25.44
C ALA A 119 35.69 -0.23 25.89
N GLN A 120 35.39 -1.33 25.21
CA GLN A 120 34.18 -2.12 25.43
C GLN A 120 34.46 -3.21 26.47
N TYR A 121 33.58 -3.38 27.45
CA TYR A 121 33.69 -4.44 28.45
C TYR A 121 32.58 -5.47 28.26
N PRO A 122 32.85 -6.77 28.50
CA PRO A 122 31.80 -7.78 28.41
C PRO A 122 30.79 -7.61 29.54
N ARG A 123 29.52 -7.93 29.28
CA ARG A 123 28.45 -7.90 30.31
C ARG A 123 28.75 -8.75 31.54
N SER A 124 29.54 -9.82 31.38
CA SER A 124 30.00 -10.68 32.48
C SER A 124 30.95 -9.97 33.46
N ALA A 125 31.51 -8.81 33.11
CA ALA A 125 32.31 -7.99 34.01
C ALA A 125 31.44 -7.20 35.03
N ILE A 126 30.14 -7.07 34.78
CA ILE A 126 29.22 -6.41 35.70
C ILE A 126 28.91 -7.33 36.87
N VAL A 127 29.19 -6.86 38.08
CA VAL A 127 28.72 -7.48 39.32
C VAL A 127 27.60 -6.62 39.90
N ALA A 128 26.46 -7.23 40.20
CA ALA A 128 25.25 -6.54 40.63
C ALA A 128 24.72 -7.06 41.97
N SER A 129 23.89 -6.24 42.62
CA SER A 129 23.17 -6.60 43.84
C SER A 129 22.29 -7.85 43.62
N PRO A 130 22.17 -8.76 44.60
CA PRO A 130 21.31 -9.94 44.49
C PRO A 130 19.87 -9.59 44.08
N GLY A 131 19.34 -10.31 43.09
CA GLY A 131 17.97 -10.11 42.59
C GLY A 131 17.79 -8.98 41.58
N LEU A 132 18.85 -8.25 41.20
CA LEU A 132 18.79 -7.27 40.11
C LEU A 132 19.00 -7.95 38.75
N ASP A 133 17.93 -8.12 37.97
CA ASP A 133 17.97 -8.53 36.57
C ASP A 133 17.91 -7.30 35.65
N TRP A 134 19.06 -6.65 35.48
CA TRP A 134 19.16 -5.43 34.68
C TRP A 134 19.02 -5.70 33.17
N GLU A 135 19.37 -6.91 32.70
CA GLU A 135 19.22 -7.30 31.30
C GLU A 135 17.75 -7.44 30.91
N ALA A 136 16.92 -8.05 31.76
CA ALA A 136 15.47 -8.09 31.56
C ALA A 136 14.86 -6.67 31.58
N GLY A 137 15.40 -5.78 32.42
CA GLY A 137 15.03 -4.35 32.45
C GLY A 137 15.29 -3.65 31.12
N LEU A 138 16.48 -3.81 30.55
CA LEU A 138 16.84 -3.26 29.23
C LEU A 138 15.95 -3.82 28.12
N ARG A 139 15.73 -5.14 28.09
CA ARG A 139 14.84 -5.80 27.11
C ARG A 139 13.40 -5.29 27.21
N SER A 140 12.87 -5.11 28.42
CA SER A 140 11.53 -4.56 28.62
C SER A 140 11.39 -3.14 28.08
N ARG A 141 12.46 -2.33 28.19
CA ARG A 141 12.51 -0.98 27.63
C ARG A 141 12.52 -0.98 26.10
N GLU A 142 13.33 -1.83 25.49
CA GLU A 142 13.39 -1.99 24.03
C GLU A 142 12.02 -2.37 23.46
N LEU A 143 11.36 -3.37 24.07
CA LEU A 143 10.00 -3.78 23.69
C LEU A 143 8.98 -2.64 23.80
N LYS A 144 9.08 -1.80 24.85
CA LYS A 144 8.22 -0.61 25.02
C LYS A 144 8.52 0.48 23.98
N ALA A 145 9.77 0.65 23.57
CA ALA A 145 10.18 1.61 22.55
C ALA A 145 9.70 1.18 21.15
N GLU A 146 9.83 -0.11 20.82
CA GLU A 146 9.30 -0.71 19.59
C GLU A 146 7.78 -0.59 19.49
N ALA A 147 7.06 -0.83 20.61
CA ALA A 147 5.62 -0.64 20.65
C ALA A 147 5.18 0.82 20.38
N ARG A 148 5.99 1.81 20.79
CA ARG A 148 5.71 3.25 20.59
C ARG A 148 6.10 3.75 19.20
N SER A 149 7.20 3.27 18.62
CA SER A 149 7.69 3.70 17.30
C SER A 149 6.73 3.33 16.16
N GLY A 150 5.96 2.24 16.32
CA GLY A 150 4.89 1.85 15.39
C GLY A 150 3.80 2.92 15.17
N GLY A 151 3.57 3.84 16.12
CA GLY A 151 2.54 4.89 15.98
C GLY A 151 2.89 6.00 14.97
N LYS A 152 4.15 6.43 14.90
CA LYS A 152 4.57 7.50 13.98
C LYS A 152 4.61 7.03 12.52
N GLY A 153 5.06 5.81 12.27
CA GLY A 153 5.06 5.22 10.93
C GLY A 153 3.64 5.01 10.37
N ARG A 154 2.68 4.65 11.23
CA ARG A 154 1.27 4.48 10.85
C ARG A 154 0.61 5.80 10.42
N ASN A 155 0.85 6.89 11.17
CA ASN A 155 0.31 8.20 10.79
C ASN A 155 0.92 8.71 9.48
N LYS A 156 2.22 8.48 9.25
CA LYS A 156 2.87 8.79 7.98
C LYS A 156 2.29 7.99 6.82
N ALA A 157 1.94 6.72 7.04
CA ALA A 157 1.30 5.90 6.02
C ALA A 157 -0.12 6.39 5.67
N ILE A 158 -0.92 6.82 6.66
CA ILE A 158 -2.25 7.42 6.40
C ILE A 158 -2.11 8.75 5.63
N ALA A 159 -1.17 9.60 6.02
CA ALA A 159 -0.89 10.84 5.27
C ALA A 159 -0.48 10.54 3.82
N GLY A 160 0.41 9.55 3.61
CA GLY A 160 0.79 9.13 2.26
C GLY A 160 -0.37 8.59 1.43
N VAL A 161 -1.41 8.02 2.04
CA VAL A 161 -2.63 7.62 1.32
C VAL A 161 -3.47 8.83 0.91
N LEU A 162 -3.60 9.81 1.81
CA LEU A 162 -4.34 11.06 1.54
C LEU A 162 -3.67 11.90 0.43
N ASP A 163 -2.34 11.87 0.37
CA ASP A 163 -1.53 12.57 -0.64
C ASP A 163 -1.34 11.77 -1.93
N GLY A 164 -1.98 10.59 -2.07
CA GLY A 164 -1.89 9.75 -3.28
C GLY A 164 -0.62 8.92 -3.44
N GLN A 165 0.36 9.07 -2.54
CA GLN A 165 1.63 8.36 -2.60
C GLN A 165 1.53 6.87 -2.27
N LEU A 166 0.45 6.45 -1.61
CA LEU A 166 0.19 5.08 -1.21
C LEU A 166 -1.26 4.69 -1.52
N SER A 167 -1.45 3.42 -1.88
CA SER A 167 -2.78 2.81 -1.86
C SER A 167 -3.22 2.47 -0.43
N ALA A 168 -4.51 2.29 -0.21
CA ALA A 168 -5.03 1.77 1.05
C ALA A 168 -4.42 0.39 1.37
N MET A 169 -4.20 -0.44 0.35
CA MET A 169 -3.51 -1.72 0.51
C MET A 169 -2.07 -1.58 0.99
N ASP A 170 -1.30 -0.62 0.47
CA ASP A 170 0.08 -0.40 0.89
C ASP A 170 0.16 0.03 2.36
N ALA A 171 -0.76 0.90 2.80
CA ALA A 171 -0.86 1.28 4.20
C ALA A 171 -1.15 0.08 5.12
N ARG A 172 -2.05 -0.84 4.69
CA ARG A 172 -2.32 -2.08 5.42
C ARG A 172 -1.08 -2.98 5.50
N ARG A 173 -0.36 -3.14 4.39
CA ARG A 173 0.91 -3.91 4.36
C ARG A 173 1.97 -3.31 5.28
N ARG A 174 1.93 -2.01 5.54
CA ARG A 174 2.78 -1.30 6.50
C ARG A 174 2.29 -1.38 7.94
N GLY A 175 1.28 -2.19 8.25
CA GLY A 175 0.81 -2.46 9.61
C GLY A 175 -0.10 -1.37 10.19
N VAL A 176 -0.76 -0.57 9.34
CA VAL A 176 -1.84 0.32 9.78
C VAL A 176 -3.09 -0.51 10.06
N SER A 177 -3.51 -0.57 11.32
CA SER A 177 -4.67 -1.35 11.77
C SER A 177 -6.00 -0.58 11.68
N ASN A 178 -5.97 0.75 11.61
CA ASN A 178 -7.17 1.58 11.49
C ASN A 178 -7.65 1.65 10.04
N ASP A 179 -8.31 0.58 9.59
CA ASP A 179 -8.79 0.43 8.21
C ASP A 179 -9.78 1.55 7.80
N ARG A 180 -10.63 1.99 8.73
CA ARG A 180 -11.57 3.10 8.47
C ARG A 180 -10.83 4.39 8.11
N ALA A 181 -9.79 4.75 8.86
CA ALA A 181 -9.01 5.97 8.60
C ALA A 181 -8.27 5.91 7.25
N VAL A 182 -7.70 4.75 6.93
CA VAL A 182 -7.03 4.52 5.63
C VAL A 182 -8.00 4.69 4.47
N ARG A 183 -9.22 4.14 4.58
CA ARG A 183 -10.23 4.24 3.53
C ARG A 183 -10.79 5.64 3.37
N ILE A 184 -11.05 6.35 4.47
CA ILE A 184 -11.46 7.77 4.41
C ILE A 184 -10.38 8.58 3.67
N ALA A 185 -9.10 8.40 4.03
CA ALA A 185 -8.01 9.09 3.37
C ALA A 185 -7.94 8.78 1.87
N ARG A 186 -8.09 7.50 1.49
CA ARG A 186 -8.06 7.10 0.08
C ARG A 186 -9.23 7.67 -0.72
N HIS A 187 -10.44 7.62 -0.16
CA HIS A 187 -11.63 8.16 -0.80
C HIS A 187 -11.53 9.68 -0.98
N GLN A 188 -11.03 10.38 0.04
CA GLN A 188 -10.75 11.82 -0.04
C GLN A 188 -9.75 12.15 -1.14
N TYR A 189 -8.66 11.39 -1.25
CA TYR A 189 -7.70 11.54 -2.34
C TYR A 189 -8.38 11.36 -3.71
N LEU A 190 -9.05 10.23 -3.92
CA LEU A 190 -9.67 9.91 -5.21
C LEU A 190 -10.73 10.94 -5.61
N ALA A 191 -11.57 11.38 -4.65
CA ALA A 191 -12.59 12.39 -4.90
C ALA A 191 -12.03 13.78 -5.22
N GLY A 192 -10.77 14.05 -4.87
CA GLY A 192 -10.08 15.32 -5.16
C GLY A 192 -9.44 15.38 -6.55
N LEU A 193 -9.41 14.28 -7.30
CA LEU A 193 -8.70 14.19 -8.57
C LEU A 193 -9.39 14.98 -9.68
N GLY A 194 -8.60 15.77 -10.41
CA GLY A 194 -9.03 16.58 -11.54
C GLY A 194 -9.23 15.78 -12.84
N SER A 195 -9.72 16.45 -13.88
CA SER A 195 -9.89 15.85 -15.22
C SER A 195 -8.56 15.38 -15.82
N GLU A 196 -7.48 16.10 -15.54
CA GLU A 196 -6.12 15.83 -15.98
C GLU A 196 -5.51 14.55 -15.37
N GLU A 197 -6.08 14.06 -14.27
CA GLU A 197 -5.67 12.83 -13.60
C GLU A 197 -6.52 11.62 -14.03
N LEU A 198 -7.59 11.85 -14.78
CA LEU A 198 -8.41 10.79 -15.37
C LEU A 198 -7.79 10.30 -16.68
N PRO A 199 -8.02 9.04 -17.07
CA PRO A 199 -7.55 8.57 -18.36
C PRO A 199 -8.27 9.32 -19.50
N PRO A 200 -7.60 9.64 -20.62
CA PRO A 200 -8.23 10.38 -21.71
C PRO A 200 -9.42 9.64 -22.31
N VAL A 201 -9.33 8.30 -22.35
CA VAL A 201 -10.40 7.42 -22.83
C VAL A 201 -10.51 6.18 -21.94
N ARG A 202 -11.70 5.59 -21.91
CA ARG A 202 -11.96 4.27 -21.33
C ARG A 202 -12.33 3.27 -22.41
N VAL A 203 -11.77 2.07 -22.32
CA VAL A 203 -12.14 0.95 -23.19
C VAL A 203 -12.85 -0.11 -22.38
N ASN A 204 -14.12 -0.34 -22.70
CA ASN A 204 -14.91 -1.36 -22.05
C ASN A 204 -15.06 -2.58 -22.98
N PHE A 205 -14.99 -3.76 -22.38
CA PHE A 205 -15.06 -5.06 -23.04
C PHE A 205 -16.33 -5.76 -22.60
N TYR A 206 -17.17 -6.16 -23.56
CA TYR A 206 -18.32 -7.03 -23.29
C TYR A 206 -17.98 -8.47 -23.66
N LEU A 207 -17.84 -9.34 -22.67
CA LEU A 207 -17.64 -10.78 -22.88
C LEU A 207 -19.00 -11.46 -22.83
N GLU A 208 -19.47 -11.92 -23.99
CA GLU A 208 -20.75 -12.61 -24.13
C GLU A 208 -20.53 -14.11 -23.91
N LEU A 209 -20.96 -14.62 -22.76
CA LEU A 209 -20.80 -16.01 -22.33
C LEU A 209 -22.11 -16.78 -22.58
N PRO A 210 -22.04 -18.08 -22.92
CA PRO A 210 -23.24 -18.90 -23.10
C PRO A 210 -24.00 -19.13 -21.77
N SER A 211 -23.30 -19.02 -20.64
CA SER A 211 -23.90 -19.12 -19.30
C SER A 211 -23.00 -18.50 -18.24
N THR A 212 -23.61 -18.14 -17.11
CA THR A 212 -22.91 -17.64 -15.91
C THR A 212 -22.00 -18.68 -15.25
N GLN A 213 -22.05 -19.93 -15.69
CA GLN A 213 -21.21 -21.03 -15.19
C GLN A 213 -20.15 -21.48 -16.19
N HIS A 214 -19.99 -20.78 -17.34
CA HIS A 214 -19.04 -21.17 -18.37
C HIS A 214 -17.58 -21.09 -17.85
N PRO A 215 -16.92 -22.22 -17.52
CA PRO A 215 -15.69 -22.18 -16.71
C PRO A 215 -14.53 -21.49 -17.41
N SER A 216 -14.40 -21.70 -18.73
CA SER A 216 -13.37 -21.06 -19.54
C SER A 216 -13.64 -19.58 -19.76
N GLY A 217 -14.91 -19.19 -19.91
CA GLY A 217 -15.31 -17.78 -20.13
C GLY A 217 -15.05 -16.92 -18.89
N LEU A 218 -15.43 -17.40 -17.70
CA LEU A 218 -15.15 -16.70 -16.45
C LEU A 218 -13.65 -16.55 -16.21
N ARG A 219 -12.88 -17.62 -16.45
CA ARG A 219 -11.41 -17.58 -16.34
C ARG A 219 -10.78 -16.64 -17.36
N LEU A 220 -11.32 -16.57 -18.58
CA LEU A 220 -10.90 -15.62 -19.61
C LEU A 220 -11.12 -14.18 -19.14
N ALA A 221 -12.32 -13.86 -18.62
CA ALA A 221 -12.66 -12.53 -18.13
C ALA A 221 -11.75 -12.08 -16.98
N GLU A 222 -11.55 -12.95 -16.00
CA GLU A 222 -10.66 -12.67 -14.87
C GLU A 222 -9.19 -12.53 -15.28
N ALA A 223 -8.73 -13.38 -16.21
CA ALA A 223 -7.39 -13.28 -16.78
C ALA A 223 -7.23 -11.97 -17.54
N LEU A 224 -8.22 -11.59 -18.36
CA LEU A 224 -8.22 -10.35 -19.12
C LEU A 224 -8.14 -9.14 -18.19
N ALA A 225 -8.96 -9.11 -17.13
CA ALA A 225 -8.92 -8.03 -16.15
C ALA A 225 -7.55 -7.89 -15.46
N ARG A 226 -6.87 -9.01 -15.19
CA ARG A 226 -5.49 -9.01 -14.68
C ARG A 226 -4.46 -8.57 -15.72
N THR A 227 -4.66 -8.91 -16.99
CA THR A 227 -3.76 -8.53 -18.09
C THR A 227 -3.85 -7.04 -18.40
N LEU A 228 -5.06 -6.46 -18.35
CA LEU A 228 -5.33 -5.04 -18.57
C LEU A 228 -4.82 -4.13 -17.45
N SER A 229 -4.54 -4.69 -16.27
CA SER A 229 -4.09 -3.94 -15.10
C SER A 229 -2.58 -3.95 -14.99
N ALA A 230 -1.96 -2.77 -14.84
CA ALA A 230 -0.51 -2.62 -14.75
C ALA A 230 0.09 -3.38 -13.55
N ASP A 231 -0.63 -3.43 -12.43
CA ASP A 231 -0.24 -4.16 -11.21
C ASP A 231 -1.03 -5.47 -11.01
N ARG A 232 -1.79 -5.87 -12.04
CA ARG A 232 -2.70 -7.03 -12.06
C ARG A 232 -3.81 -6.98 -11.01
N ARG A 233 -4.07 -5.83 -10.38
CA ARG A 233 -5.23 -5.62 -9.50
C ARG A 233 -6.44 -5.20 -10.31
N MET A 234 -7.59 -5.74 -9.92
CA MET A 234 -8.87 -5.36 -10.47
C MET A 234 -9.84 -5.11 -9.32
N PHE A 235 -10.75 -4.16 -9.49
CA PHE A 235 -11.85 -3.99 -8.58
C PHE A 235 -13.05 -4.78 -9.09
N ARG A 236 -13.55 -5.72 -8.29
CA ARG A 236 -14.78 -6.43 -8.62
C ARG A 236 -15.98 -5.60 -8.18
N LEU A 237 -16.69 -5.02 -9.13
CA LEU A 237 -17.91 -4.29 -8.85
C LEU A 237 -19.07 -5.28 -8.68
N VAL A 238 -19.58 -5.38 -7.45
CA VAL A 238 -20.73 -6.22 -7.10
C VAL A 238 -21.92 -5.31 -6.84
N GLY A 239 -22.89 -5.34 -7.75
CA GLY A 239 -23.98 -4.37 -7.80
C GLY A 239 -23.40 -2.98 -7.87
N SER A 240 -23.49 -2.26 -6.76
CA SER A 240 -23.22 -0.84 -6.71
C SER A 240 -22.33 -0.35 -5.58
N ASN A 241 -21.62 -1.29 -4.97
CA ASN A 241 -20.74 -0.99 -3.86
C ASN A 241 -19.32 -0.68 -4.35
N VAL A 242 -18.86 0.54 -4.05
CA VAL A 242 -17.49 1.03 -4.33
C VAL A 242 -16.75 1.39 -3.04
N ASP A 243 -17.24 0.95 -1.88
CA ASP A 243 -16.63 1.22 -0.56
C ASP A 243 -15.18 0.73 -0.42
N ASP A 244 -14.82 -0.30 -1.20
CA ASP A 244 -13.52 -0.96 -1.19
C ASP A 244 -12.62 -0.52 -2.35
N TYR A 245 -13.07 0.42 -3.20
CA TYR A 245 -12.31 0.89 -4.35
C TYR A 245 -11.06 1.65 -3.90
N ASP A 246 -9.90 1.22 -4.40
CA ASP A 246 -8.58 1.74 -4.03
C ASP A 246 -7.90 2.41 -5.24
N GLY A 247 -8.67 2.76 -6.27
CA GLY A 247 -8.14 3.36 -7.50
C GLY A 247 -7.59 2.33 -8.48
N GLU A 248 -8.14 1.11 -8.51
CA GLU A 248 -7.77 0.09 -9.50
C GLU A 248 -8.07 0.56 -10.93
N ASP A 249 -7.14 0.27 -11.85
CA ASP A 249 -7.23 0.63 -13.28
C ASP A 249 -8.32 -0.15 -14.03
N VAL A 250 -8.74 -1.30 -13.49
CA VAL A 250 -9.66 -2.21 -14.16
C VAL A 250 -10.83 -2.54 -13.25
N LEU A 251 -12.04 -2.34 -13.77
CA LEU A 251 -13.27 -2.86 -13.16
C LEU A 251 -13.62 -4.20 -13.79
N LEU A 252 -13.92 -5.19 -12.96
CA LEU A 252 -14.51 -6.46 -13.38
C LEU A 252 -15.94 -6.52 -12.85
N MET A 253 -16.90 -6.67 -13.74
CA MET A 253 -18.32 -6.74 -13.39
C MET A 253 -19.02 -7.88 -14.11
N SER A 254 -20.03 -8.45 -13.45
CA SER A 254 -20.96 -9.35 -14.11
C SER A 254 -22.18 -8.54 -14.56
N SER A 255 -22.62 -8.75 -15.79
CA SER A 255 -23.92 -8.35 -16.29
C SER A 255 -24.79 -9.58 -16.47
N SER A 256 -25.59 -9.91 -15.46
CA SER A 256 -26.98 -10.11 -15.83
C SER A 256 -27.69 -8.79 -15.55
N LEU A 257 -28.54 -8.33 -16.46
CA LEU A 257 -29.46 -7.23 -16.19
C LEU A 257 -30.21 -7.46 -14.87
N GLU A 258 -30.44 -8.71 -14.43
CA GLU A 258 -30.95 -9.12 -13.11
C GLU A 258 -30.01 -8.84 -11.92
N SER A 259 -28.69 -8.92 -12.09
CA SER A 259 -27.68 -8.60 -11.04
C SER A 259 -27.47 -7.09 -10.86
N TRP A 260 -27.75 -6.31 -11.91
CA TRP A 260 -28.04 -4.87 -11.80
C TRP A 260 -29.51 -4.65 -11.36
N GLY A 261 -30.33 -5.71 -11.37
CA GLY A 261 -31.75 -5.74 -11.67
C GLY A 261 -32.70 -6.14 -10.54
N GLU A 262 -32.36 -5.87 -9.29
CA GLU A 262 -33.39 -5.19 -8.50
C GLU A 262 -33.72 -3.80 -9.13
N SER A 263 -32.89 -3.27 -10.05
CA SER A 263 -33.11 -1.97 -10.69
C SER A 263 -33.52 -1.93 -12.19
N LEU A 264 -33.70 -3.06 -12.89
CA LEU A 264 -34.24 -3.04 -14.28
C LEU A 264 -35.73 -3.40 -14.36
N TYR A 265 -36.23 -4.31 -13.50
CA TYR A 265 -37.63 -4.19 -13.06
C TYR A 265 -37.85 -2.90 -12.24
N GLY A 266 -36.79 -2.41 -11.61
CA GLY A 266 -36.70 -1.07 -11.04
C GLY A 266 -36.53 0.08 -12.05
N MET A 267 -36.49 -0.14 -13.37
CA MET A 267 -36.68 0.96 -14.34
C MET A 267 -38.09 1.57 -14.23
N ARG A 268 -39.05 0.84 -13.64
CA ARG A 268 -40.35 1.38 -13.21
C ARG A 268 -40.35 1.98 -11.79
N MET A 269 -39.32 1.73 -10.98
CA MET A 269 -39.23 2.09 -9.55
C MET A 269 -37.88 2.78 -9.19
N TRP A 270 -37.27 3.51 -10.12
CA TRP A 270 -35.91 4.09 -10.05
C TRP A 270 -35.76 5.24 -9.01
N HIS A 271 -36.79 5.53 -8.22
CA HIS A 271 -36.83 6.71 -7.34
C HIS A 271 -36.37 6.49 -5.88
N LYS A 272 -36.01 5.28 -5.42
CA LYS A 272 -35.95 5.03 -3.95
C LYS A 272 -34.80 4.23 -3.31
N SER A 273 -33.79 3.70 -3.98
CA SER A 273 -32.76 2.88 -3.29
C SER A 273 -31.33 3.32 -3.58
N GLY A 274 -30.70 3.99 -2.61
CA GLY A 274 -29.38 4.61 -2.71
C GLY A 274 -28.18 3.66 -2.64
N ARG A 275 -27.95 2.83 -3.67
CA ARG A 275 -26.65 2.19 -3.91
C ARG A 275 -26.43 2.10 -5.43
N LEU A 276 -25.40 2.81 -5.95
CA LEU A 276 -25.24 3.37 -7.32
C LEU A 276 -26.55 3.99 -7.74
N GLY A 277 -26.64 5.30 -7.56
CA GLY A 277 -27.76 6.06 -8.05
C GLY A 277 -27.89 5.93 -9.57
N GLY A 278 -28.97 6.50 -10.11
CA GLY A 278 -29.02 7.13 -11.42
C GLY A 278 -28.36 6.48 -12.65
N VAL A 279 -28.96 6.75 -13.81
CA VAL A 279 -28.27 6.58 -15.10
C VAL A 279 -26.93 7.35 -15.12
N ARG A 280 -26.76 8.43 -14.34
CA ARG A 280 -25.52 9.22 -14.27
C ARG A 280 -24.33 8.45 -13.72
N GLU A 281 -24.53 7.57 -12.75
CA GLU A 281 -23.45 6.76 -12.19
C GLU A 281 -23.03 5.65 -13.17
N MET A 282 -23.96 5.12 -13.96
CA MET A 282 -23.63 4.27 -15.10
C MET A 282 -22.75 5.01 -16.11
N LEU A 283 -23.06 6.28 -16.43
CA LEU A 283 -22.19 7.12 -17.27
C LEU A 283 -20.79 7.27 -16.66
N ALA A 284 -20.71 7.45 -15.34
CA ALA A 284 -19.43 7.55 -14.64
C ALA A 284 -18.62 6.25 -14.68
N VAL A 285 -19.26 5.09 -14.88
CA VAL A 285 -18.59 3.78 -15.01
C VAL A 285 -18.22 3.49 -16.48
N LEU A 286 -19.15 3.65 -17.41
CA LEU A 286 -19.02 3.17 -18.78
C LEU A 286 -18.68 4.25 -19.81
N GLY A 287 -18.79 5.54 -19.46
CA GLY A 287 -18.51 6.63 -20.38
C GLY A 287 -17.12 6.53 -20.99
N ALA A 288 -17.06 6.60 -22.32
CA ALA A 288 -15.85 6.51 -23.12
C ALA A 288 -14.84 7.62 -22.80
N THR A 289 -15.34 8.82 -22.48
CA THR A 289 -14.52 9.97 -22.07
C THR A 289 -14.87 10.30 -20.62
N PRO A 290 -14.02 9.92 -19.65
CA PRO A 290 -14.36 10.11 -18.25
C PRO A 290 -14.28 11.58 -17.86
N ALA A 291 -15.25 12.01 -17.05
CA ALA A 291 -15.28 13.32 -16.42
C ALA A 291 -15.30 13.17 -14.89
N PRO A 292 -14.79 14.16 -14.14
CA PRO A 292 -14.84 14.13 -12.69
C PRO A 292 -16.27 13.92 -12.20
N HIS A 293 -16.45 12.85 -11.43
CA HIS A 293 -17.74 12.44 -10.91
C HIS A 293 -17.55 11.63 -9.64
N THR A 294 -18.09 12.15 -8.53
CA THR A 294 -17.97 11.50 -7.23
C THR A 294 -19.17 10.62 -6.92
N LEU A 295 -18.90 9.41 -6.45
CA LEU A 295 -19.88 8.46 -5.94
C LEU A 295 -19.91 8.49 -4.41
N PRO A 296 -21.09 8.47 -3.77
CA PRO A 296 -21.20 8.42 -2.32
C PRO A 296 -20.83 7.03 -1.78
N THR A 297 -20.07 7.00 -0.69
CA THR A 297 -19.71 5.76 0.03
C THR A 297 -19.79 5.97 1.54
N LYS A 298 -19.70 4.89 2.33
CA LYS A 298 -19.70 4.99 3.81
C LYS A 298 -18.43 5.64 4.38
N TYR A 299 -17.38 5.80 3.56
CA TYR A 299 -16.11 6.42 3.93
C TYR A 299 -15.95 7.85 3.39
N GLY A 300 -17.00 8.40 2.77
CA GLY A 300 -16.97 9.68 2.07
C GLY A 300 -17.07 9.50 0.56
N PRO A 301 -17.23 10.60 -0.20
CA PRO A 301 -17.25 10.53 -1.66
C PRO A 301 -15.95 9.91 -2.20
N THR A 302 -16.04 9.19 -3.31
CA THR A 302 -14.90 8.63 -4.05
C THR A 302 -15.09 8.85 -5.55
N GLN A 303 -14.06 8.70 -6.35
CA GLN A 303 -14.13 8.81 -7.81
C GLN A 303 -13.54 7.55 -8.45
N LEU A 304 -14.18 7.06 -9.52
CA LEU A 304 -13.68 5.95 -10.30
C LEU A 304 -12.69 6.46 -11.37
N ILE A 305 -11.46 5.97 -11.30
CA ILE A 305 -10.35 6.39 -12.19
C ILE A 305 -9.90 5.28 -13.13
N HIS A 306 -10.70 4.20 -13.23
CA HIS A 306 -10.40 3.04 -14.06
C HIS A 306 -10.30 3.42 -15.54
N ARG A 307 -9.42 2.71 -16.24
CA ARG A 307 -9.17 2.77 -17.68
C ARG A 307 -9.98 1.75 -18.46
N HIS A 308 -10.24 0.62 -17.83
CA HIS A 308 -10.90 -0.51 -18.46
C HIS A 308 -12.03 -1.06 -17.62
N THR A 309 -13.07 -1.52 -18.31
CA THR A 309 -14.14 -2.31 -17.71
C THR A 309 -14.24 -3.63 -18.45
N VAL A 310 -14.19 -4.75 -17.73
CA VAL A 310 -14.50 -6.08 -18.26
C VAL A 310 -15.88 -6.47 -17.75
N ILE A 311 -16.83 -6.62 -18.66
CA ILE A 311 -18.23 -6.95 -18.41
C ILE A 311 -18.46 -8.40 -18.81
N ILE A 312 -18.94 -9.23 -17.90
CA ILE A 312 -19.29 -10.63 -18.15
C ILE A 312 -20.80 -10.73 -18.34
N GLY A 313 -21.26 -10.87 -19.58
CA GLY A 313 -22.67 -10.95 -19.94
C GLY A 313 -23.10 -12.33 -20.40
N THR A 314 -24.38 -12.66 -20.24
CA THR A 314 -24.99 -13.87 -20.85
C THR A 314 -26.08 -13.55 -21.85
N GLU A 315 -26.46 -12.29 -21.95
CA GLU A 315 -27.40 -11.79 -22.93
C GLU A 315 -26.67 -11.46 -24.26
N PRO A 316 -27.34 -11.59 -25.42
CA PRO A 316 -26.77 -11.16 -26.68
C PRO A 316 -26.34 -9.69 -26.64
N PHE A 317 -25.16 -9.37 -27.15
CA PHE A 317 -24.61 -8.01 -27.13
C PHE A 317 -25.58 -6.96 -27.70
N ALA A 318 -26.30 -7.30 -28.77
CA ALA A 318 -27.26 -6.40 -29.39
C ALA A 318 -28.41 -6.00 -28.44
N GLU A 319 -28.86 -6.92 -27.59
CA GLU A 319 -29.89 -6.67 -26.59
C GLU A 319 -29.36 -5.79 -25.46
N PHE A 320 -28.21 -6.15 -24.89
CA PHE A 320 -27.54 -5.35 -23.84
C PHE A 320 -27.31 -3.91 -24.28
N ARG A 321 -26.81 -3.72 -25.51
CA ARG A 321 -26.55 -2.40 -26.08
C ARG A 321 -27.84 -1.61 -26.29
N GLY A 322 -28.92 -2.25 -26.73
CA GLY A 322 -30.23 -1.60 -26.88
C GLY A 322 -30.78 -1.09 -25.55
N GLU A 323 -30.60 -1.85 -24.47
CA GLU A 323 -30.97 -1.40 -23.12
C GLU A 323 -30.06 -0.26 -22.61
N LEU A 324 -28.76 -0.32 -22.94
CA LEU A 324 -27.83 0.77 -22.65
C LEU A 324 -28.23 2.07 -23.36
N GLU A 325 -28.57 2.01 -24.65
CA GLU A 325 -29.06 3.15 -25.43
C GLU A 325 -30.30 3.78 -24.79
N LYS A 326 -31.31 2.99 -24.43
CA LYS A 326 -32.49 3.46 -23.70
C LYS A 326 -32.15 4.10 -22.35
N ALA A 327 -31.09 3.63 -21.68
CA ALA A 327 -30.63 4.26 -20.46
C ALA A 327 -30.03 5.64 -20.76
N TYR A 328 -29.16 5.75 -21.76
CA TYR A 328 -28.59 7.02 -22.22
C TYR A 328 -29.67 8.05 -22.61
N GLU A 329 -30.71 7.65 -23.36
CA GLU A 329 -31.82 8.52 -23.78
C GLU A 329 -32.51 9.24 -22.62
N LYS A 330 -32.52 8.63 -21.41
CA LYS A 330 -33.13 9.22 -20.21
C LYS A 330 -32.33 10.38 -19.62
N VAL A 331 -31.04 10.49 -19.92
CA VAL A 331 -30.14 11.51 -19.35
C VAL A 331 -29.60 12.45 -20.41
N ILE A 332 -29.32 11.94 -21.60
CA ILE A 332 -28.77 12.70 -22.71
C ILE A 332 -29.60 12.30 -23.94
N ALA A 333 -30.65 13.08 -24.22
CA ALA A 333 -31.62 12.76 -25.27
C ALA A 333 -31.00 12.90 -26.69
N SER A 334 -30.11 13.87 -26.88
CA SER A 334 -29.25 13.94 -28.08
C SER A 334 -28.07 12.98 -27.91
N ASP A 335 -27.70 12.26 -28.97
CA ASP A 335 -26.48 11.44 -29.05
C ASP A 335 -26.47 10.17 -28.16
N ALA A 336 -27.60 9.79 -27.56
CA ALA A 336 -27.72 8.59 -26.73
C ALA A 336 -27.22 7.32 -27.43
N ARG A 337 -27.59 7.18 -28.71
CA ARG A 337 -27.13 6.12 -29.59
C ARG A 337 -25.60 6.15 -29.69
N GLU A 338 -25.02 7.27 -30.13
CA GLU A 338 -23.58 7.40 -30.29
C GLU A 338 -22.81 7.07 -29.00
N GLN A 339 -23.27 7.59 -27.86
CA GLN A 339 -22.65 7.33 -26.56
C GLN A 339 -22.72 5.86 -26.15
N SER A 340 -23.82 5.16 -26.45
CA SER A 340 -23.93 3.72 -26.17
C SER A 340 -22.91 2.91 -27.00
N PHE A 341 -22.69 3.29 -28.26
CA PHE A 341 -21.69 2.68 -29.15
C PHE A 341 -20.26 2.97 -28.70
N LEU A 342 -19.95 4.23 -28.34
CA LEU A 342 -18.65 4.62 -27.80
C LEU A 342 -18.32 3.89 -26.49
N SER A 343 -19.33 3.61 -25.67
CA SER A 343 -19.16 2.97 -24.37
C SER A 343 -18.80 1.49 -24.44
N LEU A 344 -19.07 0.80 -25.54
CA LEU A 344 -18.81 -0.65 -25.67
C LEU A 344 -18.13 -0.97 -27.01
N PRO A 345 -16.88 -0.49 -27.21
CA PRO A 345 -16.24 -0.58 -28.52
C PRO A 345 -15.65 -1.97 -28.81
N VAL A 346 -15.54 -2.86 -27.82
CA VAL A 346 -15.00 -4.23 -27.97
C VAL A 346 -15.97 -5.26 -27.38
N VAL A 347 -16.27 -6.27 -28.18
CA VAL A 347 -17.15 -7.40 -27.85
C VAL A 347 -16.41 -8.70 -28.07
N VAL A 348 -16.56 -9.63 -27.15
CA VAL A 348 -15.89 -10.92 -27.16
C VAL A 348 -16.93 -12.02 -26.99
N PRO A 349 -17.56 -12.49 -28.08
CA PRO A 349 -18.42 -13.66 -28.05
C PRO A 349 -17.61 -14.90 -27.69
N VAL A 350 -18.03 -15.60 -26.64
CA VAL A 350 -17.37 -16.79 -26.12
C VAL A 350 -18.21 -18.01 -26.45
N GLU A 351 -17.61 -18.96 -27.13
CA GLU A 351 -18.18 -20.28 -27.42
C GLU A 351 -17.50 -21.35 -26.56
N ALA A 352 -17.89 -22.61 -26.76
CA ALA A 352 -17.41 -23.73 -25.94
C ALA A 352 -15.88 -23.90 -25.95
N ASN A 353 -15.23 -23.72 -27.10
CA ASN A 353 -13.82 -24.02 -27.33
C ASN A 353 -13.07 -22.91 -28.09
N GLU A 354 -13.70 -21.75 -28.25
CA GLU A 354 -13.15 -20.59 -28.95
C GLU A 354 -13.84 -19.30 -28.50
N PHE A 355 -13.29 -18.17 -28.90
CA PHE A 355 -13.94 -16.87 -28.80
C PHE A 355 -13.57 -16.04 -30.03
N SER A 356 -14.45 -15.14 -30.43
CA SER A 356 -14.14 -14.11 -31.43
C SER A 356 -13.91 -12.77 -30.75
N ILE A 357 -13.15 -11.90 -31.41
CA ILE A 357 -12.95 -10.53 -30.98
C ILE A 357 -13.57 -9.64 -32.04
N GLN A 358 -14.60 -8.91 -31.64
CA GLN A 358 -15.28 -7.94 -32.47
C GLN A 358 -15.00 -6.54 -31.95
N ALA A 359 -14.76 -5.60 -32.84
CA ALA A 359 -14.53 -4.20 -32.47
C ALA A 359 -15.28 -3.27 -33.42
N SER A 360 -15.64 -2.09 -32.90
CA SER A 360 -16.27 -1.03 -33.72
C SER A 360 -15.38 -0.72 -34.92
N THR A 361 -15.96 -0.70 -36.13
CA THR A 361 -15.22 -0.53 -37.38
C THR A 361 -14.44 0.78 -37.40
N ARG A 362 -15.06 1.87 -36.89
CA ARG A 362 -14.42 3.18 -36.75
C ARG A 362 -13.07 3.10 -36.06
N PHE A 363 -12.99 2.38 -34.94
CA PHE A 363 -11.75 2.28 -34.15
C PHE A 363 -10.83 1.14 -34.59
N ALA A 364 -11.39 0.05 -35.11
CA ALA A 364 -10.62 -1.12 -35.52
C ALA A 364 -9.88 -0.91 -36.85
N LEU A 365 -10.50 -0.17 -37.79
CA LEU A 365 -10.02 0.04 -39.15
C LEU A 365 -9.60 1.50 -39.43
N GLY A 366 -9.81 2.42 -38.48
CA GLY A 366 -9.61 3.86 -38.67
C GLY A 366 -10.59 4.50 -39.67
N ARG A 367 -11.61 3.74 -40.11
CA ARG A 367 -12.63 4.15 -41.08
C ARG A 367 -13.90 3.34 -40.84
N GLY A 368 -15.05 3.90 -41.23
CA GLY A 368 -16.36 3.24 -41.09
C GLY A 368 -17.20 3.80 -39.94
N GLU A 369 -18.36 3.18 -39.74
CA GLU A 369 -19.40 3.68 -38.83
C GLU A 369 -19.17 3.20 -37.39
N LEU A 370 -19.54 4.06 -36.43
CA LEU A 370 -19.50 3.71 -35.00
C LEU A 370 -20.37 2.51 -34.67
N ASP A 371 -21.49 2.36 -35.38
CA ASP A 371 -22.51 1.36 -35.09
C ASP A 371 -22.29 -0.02 -35.73
N GLN A 372 -21.21 -0.15 -36.50
CA GLN A 372 -20.83 -1.39 -37.14
C GLN A 372 -19.64 -2.03 -36.42
N PHE A 373 -19.67 -3.35 -36.30
CA PHE A 373 -18.61 -4.15 -35.69
C PHE A 373 -18.03 -5.10 -36.74
N VAL A 374 -16.72 -5.32 -36.67
CA VAL A 374 -16.01 -6.29 -37.51
C VAL A 374 -15.34 -7.33 -36.63
N GLU A 375 -15.42 -8.60 -37.03
CA GLU A 375 -14.60 -9.65 -36.43
C GLU A 375 -13.14 -9.43 -36.83
N VAL A 376 -12.30 -9.14 -35.83
CA VAL A 376 -10.87 -8.88 -36.02
C VAL A 376 -10.08 -10.18 -36.00
N GLU A 377 -10.43 -11.07 -35.08
CA GLU A 377 -9.72 -12.32 -34.87
C GLU A 377 -10.62 -13.36 -34.18
N ARG A 378 -10.32 -14.64 -34.41
CA ARG A 378 -10.96 -15.79 -33.74
C ARG A 378 -9.89 -16.69 -33.15
N VAL A 379 -10.04 -17.02 -31.87
CA VAL A 379 -9.00 -17.63 -31.06
C VAL A 379 -9.54 -18.86 -30.34
N ARG A 380 -8.77 -19.95 -30.32
CA ARG A 380 -9.10 -21.15 -29.55
C ARG A 380 -9.13 -20.85 -28.04
N LEU A 381 -10.17 -21.32 -27.37
CA LEU A 381 -10.36 -21.23 -25.92
C LEU A 381 -9.95 -22.52 -25.22
N GLY A 382 -8.84 -22.46 -24.48
CA GLY A 382 -8.31 -23.61 -23.72
C GLY A 382 -7.91 -23.29 -22.27
N ILE A 383 -8.25 -22.10 -21.77
CA ILE A 383 -7.70 -21.58 -20.51
C ILE A 383 -8.06 -22.42 -19.29
N ALA A 384 -9.28 -22.96 -19.20
CA ALA A 384 -9.66 -23.79 -18.06
C ALA A 384 -8.81 -25.06 -17.98
N GLU A 385 -8.70 -25.80 -19.10
CA GLU A 385 -7.90 -27.02 -19.18
C GLU A 385 -6.41 -26.73 -18.92
N ALA A 386 -5.86 -25.68 -19.54
CA ALA A 386 -4.46 -25.30 -19.37
C ALA A 386 -4.13 -24.97 -17.90
N LEU A 387 -5.02 -24.25 -17.22
CA LEU A 387 -4.86 -23.91 -15.80
C LEU A 387 -5.01 -25.14 -14.88
N GLU A 388 -5.86 -26.11 -15.21
CA GLU A 388 -5.92 -27.37 -14.48
C GLU A 388 -4.62 -28.17 -14.64
N ARG A 389 -4.07 -28.23 -15.85
CA ARG A 389 -2.77 -28.87 -16.12
C ARG A 389 -1.62 -28.16 -15.41
N ALA A 390 -1.65 -26.84 -15.31
CA ALA A 390 -0.65 -26.05 -14.60
C ALA A 390 -0.52 -26.42 -13.11
N ARG A 391 -1.56 -27.02 -12.49
CA ARG A 391 -1.48 -27.52 -11.11
C ARG A 391 -0.46 -28.65 -10.93
N LEU A 392 -0.21 -29.41 -12.00
CA LEU A 392 0.77 -30.51 -12.03
C LEU A 392 2.22 -30.01 -12.16
N VAL A 393 2.43 -28.73 -12.48
CA VAL A 393 3.75 -28.11 -12.51
C VAL A 393 4.28 -27.94 -11.08
N GLU A 394 5.61 -28.02 -10.96
CA GLU A 394 6.36 -27.74 -9.74
C GLU A 394 5.88 -26.45 -9.05
N PRO A 395 5.66 -26.43 -7.72
CA PRO A 395 5.08 -25.28 -7.02
C PRO A 395 5.80 -23.95 -7.28
N GLU A 396 7.13 -23.98 -7.41
CA GLU A 396 7.98 -22.80 -7.63
C GLU A 396 7.76 -22.16 -9.00
N LYS A 397 7.43 -22.96 -10.03
CA LYS A 397 7.21 -22.46 -11.41
C LYS A 397 5.74 -22.22 -11.74
N ARG A 398 4.82 -22.76 -10.94
CA ARG A 398 3.38 -22.73 -11.20
C ARG A 398 2.84 -21.33 -11.43
N SER A 399 3.23 -20.35 -10.61
CA SER A 399 2.75 -18.97 -10.74
C SER A 399 3.20 -18.32 -12.05
N HIS A 400 4.40 -18.63 -12.52
CA HIS A 400 4.89 -18.14 -13.82
C HIS A 400 4.11 -18.79 -14.97
N VAL A 401 3.94 -20.12 -14.93
CA VAL A 401 3.17 -20.85 -15.97
C VAL A 401 1.72 -20.37 -16.06
N VAL A 402 1.05 -20.15 -14.92
CA VAL A 402 -0.31 -19.60 -14.90
C VAL A 402 -0.36 -18.23 -15.57
N ARG A 403 0.60 -17.34 -15.27
CA ARG A 403 0.66 -16.01 -15.89
C ARG A 403 0.87 -16.08 -17.40
N GLU A 404 1.77 -16.95 -17.86
CA GLU A 404 2.00 -17.16 -19.30
C GLU A 404 0.75 -17.67 -20.02
N ILE A 405 0.02 -18.61 -19.42
CA ILE A 405 -1.24 -19.13 -19.97
C ILE A 405 -2.28 -18.00 -20.07
N GLU A 406 -2.48 -17.25 -18.97
CA GLU A 406 -3.41 -16.13 -18.93
C GLU A 406 -3.06 -15.08 -19.99
N GLN A 407 -1.79 -14.70 -20.07
CA GLN A 407 -1.31 -13.70 -21.02
C GLN A 407 -1.53 -14.15 -22.46
N ARG A 408 -1.10 -15.35 -22.83
CA ARG A 408 -1.27 -15.86 -24.20
C ARG A 408 -2.73 -15.93 -24.63
N GLN A 409 -3.63 -16.29 -23.71
CA GLN A 409 -5.05 -16.37 -24.00
C GLN A 409 -5.70 -14.98 -24.18
N THR A 410 -5.18 -13.96 -23.50
CA THR A 410 -5.80 -12.62 -23.42
C THR A 410 -5.11 -11.56 -24.26
N GLU A 411 -3.88 -11.81 -24.71
CA GLU A 411 -3.09 -10.89 -25.54
C GLU A 411 -3.84 -10.41 -26.80
N PRO A 412 -4.53 -11.29 -27.56
CA PRO A 412 -5.28 -10.82 -28.73
C PRO A 412 -6.37 -9.79 -28.38
N ILE A 413 -7.06 -9.99 -27.25
CA ILE A 413 -8.11 -9.06 -26.78
C ILE A 413 -7.47 -7.73 -26.33
N HIS A 414 -6.36 -7.81 -25.59
CA HIS A 414 -5.62 -6.65 -25.12
C HIS A 414 -5.06 -5.81 -26.28
N ALA A 415 -4.52 -6.45 -27.32
CA ALA A 415 -4.02 -5.79 -28.52
C ALA A 415 -5.12 -5.04 -29.27
N VAL A 416 -6.32 -5.64 -29.41
CA VAL A 416 -7.48 -4.96 -30.00
C VAL A 416 -7.93 -3.78 -29.12
N GLY A 417 -8.00 -3.97 -27.80
CA GLY A 417 -8.35 -2.89 -26.86
C GLY A 417 -7.39 -1.70 -26.93
N THR A 418 -6.09 -1.96 -27.06
CA THR A 418 -5.05 -0.92 -27.21
C THR A 418 -5.22 -0.14 -28.51
N ARG A 419 -5.50 -0.85 -29.62
CA ARG A 419 -5.78 -0.22 -30.92
C ARG A 419 -7.02 0.66 -30.86
N VAL A 420 -8.08 0.16 -30.23
CA VAL A 420 -9.33 0.91 -30.02
C VAL A 420 -9.07 2.15 -29.18
N ALA A 421 -8.36 2.04 -28.06
CA ALA A 421 -8.00 3.20 -27.22
C ALA A 421 -7.26 4.27 -28.03
N SER A 422 -6.29 3.86 -28.86
CA SER A 422 -5.53 4.77 -29.71
C SER A 422 -6.45 5.48 -30.71
N GLY A 423 -7.30 4.72 -31.42
CA GLY A 423 -8.27 5.30 -32.35
C GLY A 423 -9.31 6.21 -31.70
N MET A 424 -9.64 6.00 -30.42
CA MET A 424 -10.51 6.90 -29.66
C MET A 424 -9.81 8.23 -29.32
N VAL A 425 -8.53 8.19 -28.97
CA VAL A 425 -7.72 9.39 -28.68
C VAL A 425 -7.45 10.21 -29.94
N ASP A 426 -7.06 9.56 -31.03
CA ASP A 426 -6.74 10.24 -32.31
C ASP A 426 -7.97 10.97 -32.88
N ASN A 427 -9.18 10.44 -32.64
CA ASN A 427 -10.44 11.10 -33.01
C ASN A 427 -10.83 12.27 -32.08
N GLN A 428 -10.16 12.47 -30.94
CA GLN A 428 -10.44 13.58 -30.00
C GLN A 428 -9.58 14.82 -30.26
N VAL A 429 -8.48 14.71 -31.01
CA VAL A 429 -7.59 15.82 -31.33
C VAL A 429 -7.16 15.74 -32.80
N LEU A 430 -7.96 16.32 -33.69
CA LEU A 430 -7.54 16.58 -35.07
C LEU A 430 -7.01 18.01 -35.15
N SER A 431 -5.80 18.18 -35.69
CA SER A 431 -5.34 19.52 -36.06
C SER A 431 -6.14 20.05 -37.25
N ALA A 432 -6.27 21.38 -37.36
CA ALA A 432 -7.00 22.00 -38.46
C ALA A 432 -6.46 21.56 -39.84
N ASP A 433 -5.16 21.33 -39.96
CA ASP A 433 -4.51 20.90 -41.20
C ASP A 433 -4.82 19.45 -41.55
N GLU A 434 -4.96 18.56 -40.56
CA GLU A 434 -5.36 17.15 -40.78
C GLU A 434 -6.80 17.07 -41.31
N VAL A 435 -7.73 17.83 -40.73
CA VAL A 435 -9.12 17.89 -41.21
C VAL A 435 -9.19 18.44 -42.63
N LEU A 436 -8.46 19.52 -42.93
CA LEU A 436 -8.47 20.11 -44.27
C LEU A 436 -7.82 19.21 -45.33
N THR A 437 -6.86 18.37 -44.92
CA THR A 437 -6.19 17.42 -45.81
C THR A 437 -7.07 16.19 -46.08
N GLU A 438 -7.72 15.65 -45.05
CA GLU A 438 -8.64 14.50 -45.17
C GLU A 438 -9.82 14.80 -46.11
N PHE A 439 -10.31 16.05 -46.09
CA PHE A 439 -11.45 16.50 -46.87
C PHE A 439 -11.05 17.37 -48.08
N ALA A 440 -9.81 17.27 -48.56
CA ALA A 440 -9.32 18.06 -49.69
C ALA A 440 -10.05 17.79 -51.01
N ASP A 441 -10.75 16.66 -51.11
CA ASP A 441 -11.56 16.24 -52.26
C ASP A 441 -13.02 16.68 -52.19
N LEU A 442 -13.45 17.35 -51.10
CA LEU A 442 -14.79 17.92 -51.01
C LEU A 442 -15.06 18.91 -52.16
N GLY A 443 -16.12 18.63 -52.93
CA GLY A 443 -16.49 19.43 -54.09
C GLY A 443 -15.76 19.08 -55.39
N GLN A 444 -14.86 18.09 -55.38
CA GLN A 444 -14.27 17.56 -56.61
C GLN A 444 -15.25 16.61 -57.33
N PRO A 445 -15.24 16.54 -58.68
CA PRO A 445 -16.06 15.61 -59.42
C PRO A 445 -15.67 14.16 -59.11
N VAL A 446 -16.63 13.33 -58.72
CA VAL A 446 -16.40 11.88 -58.62
C VAL A 446 -16.12 11.36 -60.02
N VAL A 447 -14.87 10.96 -60.27
CA VAL A 447 -14.48 10.34 -61.54
C VAL A 447 -15.21 9.00 -61.62
N ALA A 448 -16.20 8.92 -62.52
CA ALA A 448 -16.90 7.68 -62.80
C ALA A 448 -15.88 6.67 -63.33
N ILE A 449 -15.61 5.63 -62.54
CA ILE A 449 -14.85 4.48 -63.02
C ILE A 449 -15.73 3.80 -64.06
N GLU A 450 -15.33 3.89 -65.33
CA GLU A 450 -15.93 3.10 -66.40
C GLU A 450 -15.85 1.63 -66.02
N ARG A 451 -17.01 1.03 -65.77
CA ARG A 451 -17.14 -0.43 -65.68
C ARG A 451 -16.78 -0.99 -67.05
N ASN A 452 -15.53 -1.42 -67.20
CA ASN A 452 -15.15 -2.25 -68.34
C ASN A 452 -15.94 -3.56 -68.23
N ALA A 453 -16.93 -3.69 -69.11
CA ALA A 453 -17.57 -4.94 -69.43
C ALA A 453 -16.61 -5.76 -70.28
N SER A 454 -16.19 -6.91 -69.75
CA SER A 454 -15.77 -8.09 -70.52
C SER A 454 -15.83 -9.31 -69.63
#